data_AF-A0A6A1Q8M8-F1
#
_entry.id   AF-A0A6A1Q8M8-F1
#
_cell.length_a   1.000
_cell.length_b   1.000
_cell.length_c   1.000
_cell.angle_alpha   90.00
_cell.angle_beta   90.00
_cell.angle_gamma   90.00
#
_symmetry.space_group_name_H-M   'P 1'
#
loop_
_entity.id
_entity.type
_entity.pdbx_description
1 polymer ?
#
loop_
_entity_poly.entity_id
_entity_poly.type
_entity_poly.pdbx_seq_one_letter_code
_entity_poly.pdbx_strand_id
1 'polypeptide(L)'
;DIVPVDASYEVKELYVPENKLHLAKTDAETLPALKINKVDMQWVQVLAEGWATPLNGFMREREYLQCLHFDCLLDGGVINLSVPIVLTATQEDKERLDGCTAFALMYEGRRVAILRNPEFFEHRKEERCARQWGTTCKNHPYIKMVMEQGDWLIGGDLQVLDRIYWNDGLDQYRFTPTELKQKFKDMNA
;
A
#
# COMPACT_ATOMS: atom_id res chain seq x y z
N ASP A 1 -8.92 -33.30 3.32
CA ASP A 1 -9.25 -32.29 2.31
C ASP A 1 -8.63 -30.96 2.67
N ILE A 2 -7.68 -30.48 1.87
CA ILE A 2 -7.17 -29.11 1.96
C ILE A 2 -8.02 -28.31 0.99
N VAL A 3 -9.07 -27.66 1.49
CA VAL A 3 -9.90 -26.76 0.69
C VAL A 3 -9.06 -25.51 0.39
N PRO A 4 -8.96 -25.05 -0.87
CA PRO A 4 -8.33 -23.77 -1.18
C PRO A 4 -8.99 -22.64 -0.39
N VAL A 5 -8.19 -21.72 0.13
CA VAL A 5 -8.73 -20.49 0.75
C VAL A 5 -8.95 -19.49 -0.37
N ASP A 6 -10.20 -19.26 -0.73
CA ASP A 6 -10.58 -18.30 -1.76
C ASP A 6 -10.29 -16.86 -1.31
N ALA A 7 -10.08 -15.96 -2.28
CA ALA A 7 -9.96 -14.53 -2.04
C ALA A 7 -11.25 -13.99 -1.41
N SER A 8 -11.09 -13.17 -0.37
CA SER A 8 -12.20 -12.71 0.48
C SER A 8 -12.17 -11.19 0.63
N TYR A 9 -13.34 -10.59 0.79
CA TYR A 9 -13.52 -9.18 1.21
C TYR A 9 -13.57 -9.02 2.75
N GLU A 10 -13.26 -10.07 3.50
CA GLU A 10 -13.06 -9.96 4.95
C GLU A 10 -11.88 -9.05 5.25
N VAL A 11 -12.11 -8.02 6.08
CA VAL A 11 -11.16 -6.93 6.30
C VAL A 11 -9.84 -7.51 6.81
N LYS A 12 -8.79 -7.25 6.04
CA LYS A 12 -7.43 -7.65 6.35
C LYS A 12 -6.60 -6.42 6.64
N GLU A 13 -6.51 -6.08 7.92
CA GLU A 13 -5.64 -5.01 8.38
C GLU A 13 -4.16 -5.44 8.28
N LEU A 14 -3.30 -4.49 7.91
CA LEU A 14 -1.86 -4.71 7.78
C LEU A 14 -1.07 -4.07 8.93
N TYR A 15 -1.76 -3.63 9.99
CA TYR A 15 -1.13 -3.22 11.23
C TYR A 15 -0.46 -4.42 11.92
N VAL A 16 0.72 -4.19 12.48
CA VAL A 16 1.34 -5.14 13.40
C VAL A 16 0.47 -5.23 14.65
N PRO A 17 0.12 -6.45 15.13
CA PRO A 17 -0.60 -6.61 16.38
C PRO A 17 0.09 -5.89 17.55
N GLU A 18 -0.68 -5.23 18.42
CA GLU A 18 -0.14 -4.37 19.49
C GLU A 18 0.93 -5.07 20.35
N ASN A 19 0.73 -6.36 20.65
CA ASN A 19 1.67 -7.16 21.44
C ASN A 19 3.03 -7.43 20.75
N LYS A 20 3.14 -7.20 19.43
CA LYS A 20 4.37 -7.34 18.64
C LYS A 20 4.94 -6.01 18.19
N LEU A 21 4.24 -4.89 18.42
CA LEU A 21 4.61 -3.58 17.90
C LEU A 21 6.00 -3.11 18.37
N HIS A 22 6.33 -3.28 19.65
CA HIS A 22 7.64 -2.90 20.17
C HIS A 22 8.78 -3.64 19.46
N LEU A 23 8.63 -4.96 19.27
CA LEU A 23 9.62 -5.77 18.56
C LEU A 23 9.74 -5.36 17.09
N ALA A 24 8.61 -5.11 16.42
CA ALA A 24 8.61 -4.66 15.03
C ALA A 24 9.26 -3.27 14.87
N LYS A 25 9.09 -2.36 15.84
CA LYS A 25 9.80 -1.08 15.85
C LYS A 25 11.31 -1.25 16.03
N THR A 26 11.74 -2.12 16.94
CA THR A 26 13.16 -2.44 17.11
C THR A 26 13.76 -3.03 15.84
N ASP A 27 13.06 -3.97 15.19
CA ASP A 27 13.45 -4.54 13.89
C ASP A 27 13.58 -3.43 12.83
N ALA A 28 12.56 -2.58 12.71
CA ALA A 28 12.53 -1.47 11.75
C ALA A 28 13.76 -0.55 11.87
N GLU A 29 14.27 -0.29 13.07
CA GLU A 29 15.46 0.56 13.28
C GLU A 29 16.75 -0.01 12.68
N THR A 30 16.85 -1.33 12.55
CA THR A 30 18.02 -1.99 11.97
C THR A 30 18.02 -2.00 10.44
N LEU A 31 16.84 -1.76 9.84
CA LEU A 31 16.65 -1.87 8.39
C LEU A 31 17.11 -0.59 7.66
N PRO A 32 17.51 -0.70 6.38
CA PRO A 32 17.59 0.48 5.51
C PRO A 32 16.22 1.15 5.41
N ALA A 33 16.20 2.44 5.05
CA ALA A 33 14.96 3.21 4.98
C ALA A 33 14.74 3.81 3.58
N LEU A 34 13.47 3.89 3.19
CA LEU A 34 13.00 4.68 2.05
C LEU A 34 12.13 5.81 2.59
N LYS A 35 12.48 7.06 2.23
CA LYS A 35 11.67 8.21 2.60
C LYS A 35 10.45 8.27 1.69
N ILE A 36 9.28 8.43 2.28
CA ILE A 36 8.01 8.53 1.56
C ILE A 36 7.39 9.91 1.77
N ASN A 37 6.58 10.35 0.81
CA ASN A 37 5.87 11.63 0.90
C ASN A 37 4.49 11.46 1.55
N LYS A 38 3.72 12.55 1.64
CA LYS A 38 2.40 12.55 2.28
C LYS A 38 1.36 11.71 1.55
N VAL A 39 1.37 11.69 0.21
CA VAL A 39 0.46 10.85 -0.58
C VAL A 39 0.79 9.38 -0.42
N ASP A 40 2.07 9.03 -0.38
CA ASP A 40 2.50 7.67 -0.09
C ASP A 40 2.03 7.25 1.32
N MET A 41 2.14 8.13 2.32
CA MET A 41 1.67 7.88 3.68
C MET A 41 0.14 7.68 3.74
N GLN A 42 -0.62 8.41 2.91
CA GLN A 42 -2.06 8.17 2.75
C GLN A 42 -2.35 6.78 2.16
N TRP A 43 -1.57 6.32 1.17
CA TRP A 43 -1.69 4.96 0.65
C TRP A 43 -1.28 3.89 1.65
N VAL A 44 -0.26 4.16 2.47
CA VAL A 44 0.07 3.28 3.61
C VAL A 44 -1.13 3.15 4.53
N GLN A 45 -1.88 4.24 4.81
CA GLN A 45 -3.10 4.18 5.63
C GLN A 45 -4.23 3.36 4.97
N VAL A 46 -4.47 3.57 3.67
CA VAL A 46 -5.46 2.78 2.90
C VAL A 46 -5.19 1.28 3.03
N LEU A 47 -3.91 0.89 2.89
CA LEU A 47 -3.47 -0.49 3.05
C LEU A 47 -3.56 -0.97 4.50
N ALA A 48 -3.10 -0.16 5.47
CA ALA A 48 -3.06 -0.52 6.88
C ALA A 48 -4.45 -0.90 7.43
N GLU A 49 -5.46 -0.09 7.10
CA GLU A 49 -6.82 -0.24 7.59
C GLU A 49 -7.63 -1.30 6.80
N GLY A 50 -7.04 -1.90 5.76
CA GLY A 50 -7.68 -2.97 5.00
C GLY A 50 -8.71 -2.50 3.96
N TRP A 51 -8.69 -1.24 3.54
CA TRP A 51 -9.57 -0.75 2.46
C TRP A 51 -9.32 -1.45 1.12
N ALA A 52 -8.09 -1.89 0.90
CA ALA A 52 -7.66 -2.62 -0.30
C ALA A 52 -7.54 -4.14 -0.07
N THR A 53 -8.30 -4.68 0.88
CA THR A 53 -8.42 -6.12 1.10
C THR A 53 -8.67 -6.84 -0.25
N PRO A 54 -7.94 -7.92 -0.59
CA PRO A 54 -7.07 -8.72 0.28
C PRO A 54 -5.55 -8.46 0.17
N LEU A 55 -5.13 -7.32 -0.42
CA LEU A 55 -3.70 -7.02 -0.64
C LEU A 55 -2.86 -7.24 0.62
N ASN A 56 -1.66 -7.82 0.43
CA ASN A 56 -0.67 -8.00 1.51
C ASN A 56 0.23 -6.76 1.70
N GLY A 57 0.12 -5.77 0.83
CA GLY A 57 0.94 -4.57 0.83
C GLY A 57 0.82 -3.82 -0.49
N PHE A 58 1.87 -3.10 -0.88
CA PHE A 58 1.92 -2.47 -2.19
C PHE A 58 1.97 -3.54 -3.28
N MET A 59 1.23 -3.30 -4.37
CA MET A 59 1.07 -4.28 -5.44
C MET A 59 2.41 -4.75 -6.00
N ARG A 60 2.55 -6.06 -6.08
CA ARG A 60 3.54 -6.76 -6.91
C ARG A 60 3.19 -6.56 -8.39
N GLU A 61 4.16 -6.81 -9.28
CA GLU A 61 3.99 -6.63 -10.73
C GLU A 61 2.78 -7.41 -11.25
N ARG A 62 2.59 -8.65 -10.76
CA ARG A 62 1.45 -9.49 -11.11
C ARG A 62 0.11 -8.82 -10.76
N GLU A 63 -0.02 -8.29 -9.55
CA GLU A 63 -1.24 -7.61 -9.07
C GLU A 63 -1.45 -6.29 -9.82
N TYR A 64 -0.38 -5.54 -10.07
CA TYR A 64 -0.39 -4.29 -10.84
C TYR A 64 -0.88 -4.49 -12.27
N LEU A 65 -0.37 -5.50 -12.97
CA LEU A 65 -0.80 -5.83 -14.33
C LEU A 65 -2.26 -6.30 -14.35
N GLN A 66 -2.68 -7.12 -13.38
CA GLN A 66 -4.08 -7.54 -13.28
C GLN A 66 -5.01 -6.34 -13.08
N CYS A 67 -4.65 -5.44 -12.15
CA CYS A 67 -5.36 -4.20 -11.90
C CYS A 67 -5.50 -3.34 -13.16
N LEU A 68 -4.40 -3.06 -13.87
CA LEU A 68 -4.42 -2.18 -15.04
C LEU A 68 -5.15 -2.75 -16.26
N HIS A 69 -5.21 -4.08 -16.40
CA HIS A 69 -5.78 -4.72 -17.58
C HIS A 69 -7.18 -5.28 -17.37
N PHE A 70 -7.56 -5.62 -16.13
CA PHE A 70 -8.79 -6.33 -15.83
C PHE A 70 -9.62 -5.67 -14.72
N ASP A 71 -9.17 -4.55 -14.15
CA ASP A 71 -9.82 -3.85 -13.04
C ASP A 71 -10.03 -4.74 -11.79
N CYS A 72 -9.35 -5.89 -11.73
CA CYS A 72 -9.55 -6.92 -10.73
C CYS A 72 -8.23 -7.60 -10.39
N LEU A 73 -8.10 -8.10 -9.16
CA LEU A 73 -7.19 -9.18 -8.80
C LEU A 73 -7.87 -10.52 -9.09
N LEU A 74 -7.11 -11.50 -9.57
CA LEU A 74 -7.63 -12.77 -10.08
C LEU A 74 -7.15 -13.99 -9.28
N ASP A 75 -6.14 -13.82 -8.43
CA ASP A 75 -5.52 -14.92 -7.69
C ASP A 75 -6.37 -15.31 -6.48
N GLY A 76 -6.77 -16.59 -6.43
CA GLY A 76 -7.66 -17.12 -5.39
C GLY A 76 -9.13 -16.72 -5.55
N GLY A 77 -9.48 -15.91 -6.55
CA GLY A 77 -10.83 -15.43 -6.80
C GLY A 77 -10.82 -14.05 -7.46
N VAL A 78 -11.94 -13.65 -8.06
CA VAL A 78 -12.05 -12.34 -8.70
C VAL A 78 -12.44 -11.29 -7.65
N ILE A 79 -11.52 -10.37 -7.36
CA ILE A 79 -11.73 -9.23 -6.47
C ILE A 79 -11.60 -7.94 -7.27
N ASN A 80 -12.57 -7.04 -7.18
CA ASN A 80 -12.47 -5.75 -7.86
C ASN A 80 -11.38 -4.89 -7.20
N LEU A 81 -10.42 -4.42 -8.00
CA LEU A 81 -9.36 -3.51 -7.58
C LEU A 81 -8.80 -2.82 -8.81
N SER A 82 -9.42 -1.69 -9.18
CA SER A 82 -9.23 -1.00 -10.46
C SER A 82 -8.21 0.14 -10.45
N VAL A 83 -7.61 0.42 -9.29
CA VAL A 83 -6.60 1.48 -9.14
C VAL A 83 -5.29 0.90 -8.61
N PRO A 84 -4.15 1.15 -9.28
CA PRO A 84 -2.85 0.74 -8.79
C PRO A 84 -2.53 1.34 -7.41
N ILE A 85 -2.30 0.48 -6.43
CA ILE A 85 -1.81 0.84 -5.09
C ILE A 85 -0.34 0.45 -5.01
N VAL A 86 0.52 1.39 -5.39
CA VAL A 86 1.94 1.14 -5.66
C VAL A 86 2.82 2.15 -4.94
N LEU A 87 4.04 1.72 -4.59
CA LEU A 87 5.10 2.57 -4.06
C LEU A 87 6.12 2.83 -5.15
N THR A 88 6.53 4.09 -5.36
CA THR A 88 7.51 4.43 -6.40
C THR A 88 8.91 4.63 -5.84
N ALA A 89 9.94 4.39 -6.65
CA ALA A 89 11.33 4.64 -6.31
C ALA A 89 12.11 5.17 -7.51
N THR A 90 13.16 5.95 -7.23
CA THR A 90 14.14 6.37 -8.25
C THR A 90 15.09 5.22 -8.58
N GLN A 91 15.92 5.42 -9.61
CA GLN A 91 16.99 4.47 -9.94
C GLN A 91 17.95 4.28 -8.75
N GLU A 92 18.32 5.37 -8.08
CA GLU A 92 19.22 5.36 -6.93
C GLU A 92 18.62 4.62 -5.73
N ASP A 93 17.33 4.83 -5.47
CA ASP A 93 16.62 4.11 -4.41
C ASP A 93 16.50 2.62 -4.72
N LYS A 94 16.24 2.25 -5.98
CA LYS A 94 16.29 0.85 -6.42
C LYS A 94 17.66 0.26 -6.18
N GLU A 95 18.73 0.85 -6.73
CA GLU A 95 20.09 0.30 -6.60
C GLU A 95 20.52 0.11 -5.14
N ARG A 96 20.06 0.99 -4.25
CA ARG A 96 20.35 0.94 -2.82
C ARG A 96 19.56 -0.14 -2.07
N LEU A 97 18.35 -0.46 -2.50
CA LEU A 97 17.41 -1.34 -1.79
C LEU A 97 17.23 -2.71 -2.46
N ASP A 98 17.63 -2.85 -3.73
CA ASP A 98 17.55 -4.11 -4.45
C ASP A 98 18.43 -5.17 -3.78
N GLY A 99 17.91 -6.38 -3.66
CA GLY A 99 18.52 -7.49 -2.94
C GLY A 99 18.36 -7.48 -1.41
N CYS A 100 17.82 -6.42 -0.79
CA CYS A 100 17.46 -6.48 0.63
C CYS A 100 16.16 -7.27 0.84
N THR A 101 16.06 -8.01 1.94
CA THR A 101 14.85 -8.79 2.26
C THR A 101 13.75 -7.96 2.92
N ALA A 102 14.11 -6.80 3.48
CA ALA A 102 13.17 -5.86 4.09
C ALA A 102 13.78 -4.46 4.21
N PHE A 103 12.93 -3.43 4.14
CA PHE A 103 13.30 -2.05 4.44
C PHE A 103 12.16 -1.30 5.12
N ALA A 104 12.49 -0.25 5.87
CA ALA A 104 11.50 0.60 6.53
C ALA A 104 11.01 1.73 5.62
N LEU A 105 9.73 2.06 5.70
CA LEU A 105 9.18 3.29 5.15
C LEU A 105 9.30 4.40 6.21
N MET A 106 9.81 5.55 5.80
CA MET A 106 10.06 6.68 6.69
C MET A 106 9.27 7.91 6.25
N TYR A 107 8.41 8.41 7.13
CA TYR A 107 7.62 9.62 6.92
C TYR A 107 7.89 10.60 8.07
N GLU A 108 8.26 11.84 7.75
CA GLU A 108 8.61 12.89 8.74
C GLU A 108 9.65 12.42 9.77
N GLY A 109 10.65 11.65 9.32
CA GLY A 109 11.72 11.12 10.17
C GLY A 109 11.33 9.93 11.05
N ARG A 110 10.07 9.47 10.99
CA ARG A 110 9.57 8.32 11.74
C ARG A 110 9.48 7.10 10.83
N ARG A 111 9.92 5.94 11.30
CA ARG A 111 9.68 4.66 10.62
C ARG A 111 8.23 4.25 10.86
N VAL A 112 7.42 4.22 9.80
CA VAL A 112 5.96 4.03 9.88
C VAL A 112 5.52 2.64 9.46
N ALA A 113 6.32 1.95 8.66
CA ALA A 113 6.03 0.60 8.18
C ALA A 113 7.33 -0.14 7.80
N ILE A 114 7.24 -1.46 7.65
CA ILE A 114 8.27 -2.31 7.06
C ILE A 114 7.67 -2.93 5.79
N LEU A 115 8.38 -2.82 4.66
CA LEU A 115 8.09 -3.57 3.46
C LEU A 115 9.04 -4.77 3.41
N ARG A 116 8.48 -5.99 3.39
CA ARG A 116 9.23 -7.25 3.31
C ARG A 116 9.11 -7.88 1.93
N ASN A 117 10.12 -8.67 1.58
CA ASN A 117 10.23 -9.39 0.32
C ASN A 117 9.96 -8.47 -0.89
N PRO A 118 10.68 -7.33 -0.99
CA PRO A 118 10.40 -6.36 -2.02
C PRO A 118 10.73 -6.91 -3.41
N GLU A 119 9.94 -6.53 -4.40
CA GLU A 119 10.25 -6.72 -5.80
C GLU A 119 10.20 -5.37 -6.53
N PHE A 120 11.13 -5.16 -7.45
CA PHE A 120 11.25 -3.92 -8.22
C PHE A 120 10.88 -4.18 -9.68
N PHE A 121 9.98 -3.38 -10.24
CA PHE A 121 9.52 -3.49 -11.62
C PHE A 121 9.28 -2.11 -12.25
N GLU A 122 9.22 -2.06 -13.58
CA GLU A 122 9.20 -0.78 -14.31
C GLU A 122 7.92 0.03 -14.06
N HIS A 123 8.08 1.30 -13.73
CA HIS A 123 6.99 2.25 -13.70
C HIS A 123 6.77 2.84 -15.10
N ARG A 124 6.10 2.09 -15.98
CA ARG A 124 5.74 2.53 -17.33
C ARG A 124 4.66 3.62 -17.29
N LYS A 125 5.04 4.83 -16.86
CA LYS A 125 4.14 5.94 -16.48
C LYS A 125 3.13 6.31 -17.56
N GLU A 126 3.55 6.39 -18.83
CA GLU A 126 2.65 6.72 -19.93
C GLU A 126 1.55 5.66 -20.09
N GLU A 127 1.94 4.38 -20.12
CA GLU A 127 1.01 3.26 -20.21
C GLU A 127 0.06 3.20 -19.01
N ARG A 128 0.61 3.33 -17.79
CA ARG A 128 -0.16 3.40 -16.54
C ARG A 128 -1.23 4.49 -16.63
N CYS A 129 -0.82 5.70 -16.98
CA CYS A 129 -1.72 6.84 -17.02
C CYS A 129 -2.81 6.67 -18.08
N ALA A 130 -2.43 6.20 -19.28
CA ALA A 130 -3.37 5.94 -20.36
C ALA A 130 -4.46 4.93 -19.95
N ARG A 131 -4.08 3.84 -19.26
CA ARG A 131 -5.02 2.80 -18.82
C ARG A 131 -5.89 3.25 -17.65
N GLN A 132 -5.27 3.85 -16.64
CA GLN A 132 -5.98 4.22 -15.41
C GLN A 132 -6.90 5.44 -15.57
N TRP A 133 -6.52 6.43 -16.39
CA TRP A 133 -7.31 7.67 -16.57
C TRP A 133 -7.96 7.81 -17.94
N GLY A 134 -7.64 6.94 -18.91
CA GLY A 134 -8.06 7.14 -20.31
C GLY A 134 -7.38 8.35 -20.99
N THR A 135 -6.34 8.92 -20.37
CA THR A 135 -5.60 10.07 -20.88
C THR A 135 -4.19 10.12 -20.29
N THR A 136 -3.25 10.72 -21.01
CA THR A 136 -1.88 11.00 -20.55
C THR A 136 -1.62 12.51 -20.35
N CYS A 137 -2.71 13.29 -20.21
CA CYS A 137 -2.63 14.74 -20.05
C CYS A 137 -1.80 15.14 -18.83
N LYS A 138 -0.61 15.71 -19.06
CA LYS A 138 0.32 16.17 -18.00
C LYS A 138 -0.25 17.27 -17.10
N ASN A 139 -1.32 17.95 -17.53
CA ASN A 139 -2.01 18.96 -16.73
C ASN A 139 -3.07 18.37 -15.79
N HIS A 140 -3.41 17.08 -15.90
CA HIS A 140 -4.25 16.41 -14.91
C HIS A 140 -3.48 16.31 -13.58
N PRO A 141 -4.04 16.76 -12.45
CA PRO A 141 -3.29 16.96 -11.21
C PRO A 141 -2.62 15.68 -10.69
N TYR A 142 -3.31 14.54 -10.71
CA TYR A 142 -2.73 13.26 -10.28
C TYR A 142 -1.72 12.68 -11.28
N ILE A 143 -1.95 12.82 -12.59
CA ILE A 143 -1.00 12.37 -13.62
C ILE A 143 0.29 13.18 -13.50
N LYS A 144 0.19 14.49 -13.24
CA LYS A 144 1.35 15.33 -12.99
C LYS A 144 2.24 14.76 -11.87
N MET A 145 1.64 14.37 -10.74
CA MET A 145 2.37 13.74 -9.64
C MET A 145 3.00 12.41 -10.05
N VAL A 146 2.28 11.55 -10.79
CA VAL A 146 2.81 10.27 -11.29
C VAL A 146 4.00 10.48 -12.22
N MET A 147 3.96 11.51 -13.06
CA MET A 147 5.04 11.84 -13.99
C MET A 147 6.30 12.36 -13.26
N GLU A 148 6.14 13.01 -12.10
CA GLU A 148 7.21 13.52 -11.24
C GLU A 148 7.84 12.46 -10.33
N GLN A 149 7.21 11.29 -10.18
CA GLN A 149 7.73 10.16 -9.38
C GLN A 149 8.91 9.45 -10.05
N GLY A 150 9.52 8.48 -9.38
CA GLY A 150 10.58 7.64 -9.97
C GLY A 150 10.08 6.64 -11.01
N ASP A 151 11.02 6.06 -11.77
CA ASP A 151 10.76 5.13 -12.87
C ASP A 151 10.62 3.66 -12.43
N TRP A 152 10.67 3.39 -11.13
CA TRP A 152 10.49 2.07 -10.55
C TRP A 152 9.28 2.02 -9.62
N LEU A 153 8.65 0.86 -9.59
CA LEU A 153 7.65 0.48 -8.59
C LEU A 153 8.24 -0.58 -7.66
N ILE A 154 7.79 -0.57 -6.40
CA ILE A 154 8.16 -1.56 -5.39
C ILE A 154 6.89 -2.23 -4.87
N GLY A 155 6.77 -3.54 -5.10
CA GLY A 155 5.76 -4.40 -4.49
C GLY A 155 6.32 -5.15 -3.30
N GLY A 156 5.48 -5.56 -2.35
CA GLY A 156 5.94 -6.32 -1.19
C GLY A 156 4.90 -6.51 -0.09
N ASP A 157 5.27 -7.27 0.93
CA ASP A 157 4.42 -7.51 2.09
C ASP A 157 4.59 -6.38 3.11
N LEU A 158 3.53 -5.60 3.32
CA LEU A 158 3.56 -4.41 4.16
C LEU A 158 3.15 -4.75 5.60
N GLN A 159 3.95 -4.31 6.56
CA GLN A 159 3.60 -4.30 7.98
C GLN A 159 3.65 -2.88 8.51
N VAL A 160 2.50 -2.33 8.86
CA VAL A 160 2.38 -0.97 9.35
C VAL A 160 2.55 -0.97 10.86
N LEU A 161 3.38 -0.07 11.37
CA LEU A 161 3.78 -0.03 12.77
C LEU A 161 2.71 0.66 13.61
N ASP A 162 2.86 1.97 13.84
CA ASP A 162 1.89 2.74 14.60
C ASP A 162 0.58 2.95 13.83
N ARG A 163 -0.54 2.96 14.56
CA ARG A 163 -1.81 3.43 14.00
C ARG A 163 -1.66 4.86 13.50
N ILE A 164 -2.23 5.13 12.33
CA ILE A 164 -2.01 6.38 11.61
C ILE A 164 -3.00 7.42 12.11
N TYR A 165 -2.47 8.51 12.66
CA TYR A 165 -3.21 9.68 13.10
C TYR A 165 -2.58 10.93 12.48
N TRP A 166 -3.42 11.81 11.95
CA TRP A 166 -2.97 13.03 11.28
C TRP A 166 -2.82 14.23 12.24
N ASN A 167 -3.40 14.14 13.43
CA ASN A 167 -3.35 15.15 14.49
C ASN A 167 -3.79 16.54 14.00
N ASP A 168 -4.77 16.57 13.10
CA ASP A 168 -5.32 17.78 12.48
C ASP A 168 -6.71 18.17 13.04
N GLY A 169 -7.11 17.54 14.15
CA GLY A 169 -8.42 17.74 14.77
C GLY A 169 -9.58 17.04 14.06
N LEU A 170 -9.30 16.14 13.11
CA LEU A 170 -10.30 15.39 12.36
C LEU A 170 -10.17 13.85 12.50
N ASP A 171 -9.21 13.35 13.27
CA ASP A 171 -8.97 11.91 13.43
C ASP A 171 -10.18 11.16 13.99
N GLN A 172 -11.02 11.82 14.78
CA GLN A 172 -12.29 11.27 15.29
C GLN A 172 -13.30 10.91 14.18
N TYR A 173 -13.09 11.36 12.95
CA TYR A 173 -13.91 11.02 11.79
C TYR A 173 -13.28 9.92 10.93
N ARG A 174 -12.02 9.55 11.16
CA ARG A 174 -11.26 8.57 10.37
C ARG A 174 -11.45 7.16 10.93
N PHE A 175 -12.67 6.66 10.78
CA PHE A 175 -13.00 5.29 11.17
C PHE A 175 -12.40 4.28 10.19
N THR A 176 -11.78 3.22 10.71
CA THR A 176 -11.38 2.08 9.88
C THR A 176 -12.61 1.31 9.37
N PRO A 177 -12.49 0.46 8.33
CA PRO A 177 -13.57 -0.44 7.92
C PRO A 177 -14.13 -1.28 9.07
N THR A 178 -13.26 -1.76 9.96
CA THR A 178 -13.63 -2.51 11.17
C THR A 178 -14.47 -1.66 12.12
N GLU A 179 -14.05 -0.43 12.40
CA GLU A 179 -14.78 0.50 13.27
C GLU A 179 -16.11 0.94 12.66
N LEU A 180 -16.18 1.12 11.34
CA LEU A 180 -17.43 1.39 10.62
C LEU A 180 -18.40 0.23 10.74
N LYS A 181 -17.95 -1.01 10.50
CA LYS A 181 -18.79 -2.22 10.67
C LYS A 181 -19.32 -2.33 12.09
N GLN A 182 -18.47 -2.06 13.10
CA GLN A 182 -18.90 -2.04 14.50
C GLN A 182 -19.94 -0.95 14.75
N LYS A 183 -19.73 0.27 14.22
CA LYS A 183 -20.66 1.38 14.37
C LYS A 183 -22.02 1.10 13.73
N PHE A 184 -22.06 0.49 12.55
CA PHE A 184 -23.32 0.09 11.92
C PHE A 184 -24.07 -0.96 12.75
N LYS A 185 -23.33 -1.92 13.32
CA LYS A 185 -23.89 -2.91 14.24
C LYS A 185 -24.46 -2.26 15.51
N ASP A 186 -23.74 -1.32 16.11
CA ASP A 186 -24.19 -0.57 17.30
C ASP A 186 -25.45 0.26 17.02
N MET A 187 -25.60 0.71 15.78
CA MET A 187 -26.80 1.42 15.28
C MET A 187 -27.95 0.48 14.89
N ASN A 188 -27.76 -0.84 14.91
CA ASN A 188 -28.71 -1.84 14.38
C ASN A 188 -29.16 -1.56 12.93
N ALA A 189 -28.22 -1.14 12.07
CA ALA A 189 -28.46 -0.89 10.64
C ALA A 189 -28.39 -2.17 9.79
#